data_AF-A0A957EIE0-F1
#
_entry.id   AF-A0A957EIE0-F1
#
_cell.length_a   1.000
_cell.length_b   1.000
_cell.length_c   1.000
_cell.angle_alpha   90.00
_cell.angle_beta   90.00
_cell.angle_gamma   90.00
#
_symmetry.space_group_name_H-M   'P 1'
#
loop_
_entity.id
_entity.type
_entity.pdbx_description
1 polymer ?
#
loop_
_entity_poly.entity_id
_entity_poly.type
_entity_poly.pdbx_seq_one_letter_code
_entity_poly.pdbx_strand_id
1 'polypeptide(L)'
;QYKAPLSTDMAARVRMQNLGNSIVLLSQGVPFFQAGDDMLRSKSLDRNSYNSGDWFNALDWTYDSNNWGKGLPAAVDNESMWPVMAELLGNPDLMPTRDDILTAVSHFREFLQIRYSSPLFRLPTAAEVQSRLRFHNTGPDQIPGVIVMSLSDLDGSNYDPTYALLVVLFNANDEPLTFTEEALVDIPLELHPVLVNSADIVKESTYDMATGTFNVPGRTTAVFVLTDATVESIIAERTAELEAEAEAAVAAETATEETMSEETAVTETEHSAEAETMAEEGHEEADPGSSGTALAIWGGALAIGALIALFAALSAARGKQQGHH
;
A
#
# COMPACT_ATOMS: atom_id res chain seq x y z
N GLN A 1 -27.29 -6.61 -11.15
CA GLN A 1 -28.25 -6.70 -12.27
C GLN A 1 -29.11 -5.47 -12.45
N TYR A 2 -29.88 -5.01 -11.46
CA TYR A 2 -30.76 -3.82 -11.60
C TYR A 2 -30.08 -2.50 -12.02
N LYS A 3 -28.90 -2.22 -11.46
CA LYS A 3 -28.31 -0.88 -11.49
C LYS A 3 -27.24 -0.68 -12.56
N ALA A 4 -26.70 -1.76 -13.11
CA ALA A 4 -25.72 -1.68 -14.18
C ALA A 4 -26.44 -1.40 -15.50
N PRO A 5 -25.86 -0.58 -16.41
CA PRO A 5 -26.40 -0.40 -17.76
C PRO A 5 -26.71 -1.75 -18.41
N LEU A 6 -27.81 -1.87 -19.17
CA LEU A 6 -28.18 -3.15 -19.80
C LEU A 6 -27.12 -3.68 -20.76
N SER A 7 -26.38 -2.77 -21.42
CA SER A 7 -25.28 -3.09 -22.34
C SER A 7 -24.02 -3.63 -21.66
N THR A 8 -23.93 -3.59 -20.32
CA THR A 8 -22.79 -4.16 -19.59
C THR A 8 -22.85 -5.69 -19.71
N ASP A 9 -21.78 -6.28 -20.23
CA ASP A 9 -21.63 -7.73 -20.34
C ASP A 9 -21.52 -8.44 -18.98
N MET A 10 -21.59 -9.78 -19.00
CA MET A 10 -21.56 -10.57 -17.77
C MET A 10 -20.23 -10.44 -17.03
N ALA A 11 -19.09 -10.51 -17.74
CA ALA A 11 -17.77 -10.42 -17.14
C ALA A 11 -17.57 -9.11 -16.36
N ALA A 12 -18.01 -7.98 -16.92
CA ALA A 12 -17.99 -6.69 -16.25
C ALA A 12 -18.94 -6.64 -15.04
N ARG A 13 -20.09 -7.31 -15.09
CA ARG A 13 -21.00 -7.43 -13.92
C ARG A 13 -20.40 -8.28 -12.80
N VAL A 14 -19.70 -9.36 -13.13
CA VAL A 14 -18.93 -10.15 -12.16
C VAL A 14 -17.87 -9.27 -11.50
N ARG A 15 -17.12 -8.48 -12.27
CA ARG A 15 -16.18 -7.49 -11.72
C ARG A 15 -16.84 -6.46 -10.81
N MET A 16 -18.02 -5.96 -11.15
CA MET A 16 -18.77 -5.04 -10.27
C MET A 16 -19.11 -5.69 -8.92
N GLN A 17 -19.56 -6.96 -8.92
CA GLN A 17 -19.82 -7.71 -7.68
C GLN A 17 -18.54 -7.91 -6.88
N ASN A 18 -17.47 -8.34 -7.56
CA ASN A 18 -16.17 -8.59 -6.97
C ASN A 18 -15.56 -7.34 -6.33
N LEU A 19 -15.65 -6.19 -7.01
CA LEU A 19 -15.24 -4.89 -6.48
C LEU A 19 -16.04 -4.51 -5.22
N GLY A 20 -17.36 -4.70 -5.25
CA GLY A 20 -18.23 -4.48 -4.09
C GLY A 20 -17.82 -5.34 -2.90
N ASN A 21 -17.54 -6.63 -3.14
CA ASN A 21 -17.03 -7.54 -2.12
C ASN A 21 -15.65 -7.13 -1.61
N SER A 22 -14.73 -6.70 -2.48
CA SER A 22 -13.38 -6.26 -2.10
C SER A 22 -13.41 -5.07 -1.14
N ILE A 23 -14.30 -4.10 -1.37
CA ILE A 23 -14.44 -2.93 -0.47
C ILE A 23 -14.75 -3.40 0.95
N VAL A 24 -15.68 -4.34 1.10
CA VAL A 24 -16.07 -4.88 2.42
C VAL A 24 -14.98 -5.81 2.98
N LEU A 25 -14.33 -6.62 2.15
CA LEU A 25 -13.25 -7.52 2.57
C LEU A 25 -12.01 -6.78 3.05
N LEU A 26 -11.69 -5.62 2.49
CA LEU A 26 -10.50 -4.85 2.84
C LEU A 26 -10.80 -3.65 3.76
N SER A 27 -12.04 -3.46 4.19
CA SER A 27 -12.37 -2.41 5.15
C SER A 27 -11.83 -2.72 6.55
N GLN A 28 -11.60 -1.68 7.35
CA GLN A 28 -11.50 -1.83 8.80
C GLN A 28 -12.85 -2.29 9.37
N GLY A 29 -12.82 -2.80 10.61
CA GLY A 29 -14.01 -3.31 11.30
C GLY A 29 -14.30 -4.78 11.00
N VAL A 30 -15.58 -5.16 11.08
CA VAL A 30 -16.04 -6.55 10.95
C VAL A 30 -16.83 -6.71 9.64
N PRO A 31 -16.23 -7.27 8.58
CA PRO A 31 -16.92 -7.59 7.33
C PRO A 31 -18.05 -8.59 7.57
N PHE A 32 -19.16 -8.39 6.89
CA PHE A 32 -20.31 -9.30 6.91
C PHE A 32 -20.78 -9.54 5.49
N PHE A 33 -21.02 -10.80 5.15
CA PHE A 33 -21.43 -11.23 3.81
C PHE A 33 -22.68 -12.11 3.92
N GLN A 34 -23.58 -11.96 2.96
CA GLN A 34 -24.66 -12.91 2.76
C GLN A 34 -24.06 -14.21 2.21
N ALA A 35 -24.53 -15.35 2.72
CA ALA A 35 -24.22 -16.64 2.10
C ALA A 35 -24.62 -16.61 0.62
N GLY A 36 -23.62 -16.73 -0.25
CA GLY A 36 -23.74 -16.70 -1.69
C GLY A 36 -23.24 -15.41 -2.38
N ASP A 37 -22.80 -14.40 -1.63
CA ASP A 37 -22.18 -13.17 -2.21
C ASP A 37 -20.92 -13.48 -3.03
N ASP A 38 -20.23 -14.57 -2.67
CA ASP A 38 -19.03 -15.11 -3.32
C ASP A 38 -19.33 -15.91 -4.60
N MET A 39 -20.59 -16.30 -4.83
CA MET A 39 -21.01 -17.13 -5.98
C MET A 39 -22.15 -16.47 -6.79
N LEU A 40 -22.20 -15.14 -6.78
CA LEU A 40 -23.14 -14.34 -7.56
C LEU A 40 -24.62 -14.61 -7.24
N ARG A 41 -24.95 -15.05 -6.01
CA ARG A 41 -26.30 -15.50 -5.65
C ARG A 41 -27.39 -14.54 -6.12
N SER A 42 -28.43 -15.12 -6.69
CA SER A 42 -29.67 -14.46 -7.03
C SER A 42 -30.84 -15.05 -6.25
N LYS A 43 -31.86 -14.22 -6.06
CA LYS A 43 -33.20 -14.66 -5.62
C LYS A 43 -34.25 -14.35 -6.67
N SER A 44 -33.82 -14.31 -7.94
CA SER A 44 -34.59 -13.81 -9.07
C SER A 44 -35.30 -12.49 -8.78
N LEU A 45 -34.50 -11.56 -8.23
CA LEU A 45 -34.90 -10.19 -7.88
C LEU A 45 -35.88 -10.05 -6.71
N ASP A 46 -36.17 -11.12 -5.96
CA ASP A 46 -37.00 -11.03 -4.76
C ASP A 46 -36.36 -10.14 -3.68
N ARG A 47 -37.05 -9.05 -3.33
CA ARG A 47 -36.61 -8.10 -2.30
C ARG A 47 -36.81 -8.62 -0.88
N ASN A 48 -37.81 -9.49 -0.65
CA ASN A 48 -38.17 -9.97 0.69
C ASN A 48 -38.52 -11.46 0.66
N SER A 49 -37.48 -12.29 0.56
CA SER A 49 -37.64 -13.72 0.32
C SER A 49 -37.89 -14.58 1.57
N TYR A 50 -38.31 -13.98 2.69
CA TYR A 50 -38.43 -14.68 3.98
C TYR A 50 -39.38 -15.89 3.93
N ASN A 51 -40.39 -15.85 3.06
CA ASN A 51 -41.37 -16.92 2.85
C ASN A 51 -41.52 -17.33 1.37
N SER A 52 -40.48 -17.13 0.57
CA SER A 52 -40.48 -17.48 -0.87
C SER A 52 -40.00 -18.92 -1.15
N GLY A 53 -39.86 -19.74 -0.10
CA GLY A 53 -39.49 -21.15 -0.18
C GLY A 53 -38.10 -21.41 -0.77
N ASP A 54 -37.80 -22.68 -1.00
CA ASP A 54 -36.49 -23.11 -1.52
C ASP A 54 -36.25 -22.63 -2.95
N TRP A 55 -37.30 -22.53 -3.77
CA TRP A 55 -37.21 -22.15 -5.18
C TRP A 55 -36.48 -20.81 -5.39
N PHE A 56 -36.89 -19.76 -4.68
CA PHE A 56 -36.25 -18.44 -4.81
C PHE A 56 -35.02 -18.27 -3.91
N ASN A 57 -34.85 -19.09 -2.86
CA ASN A 57 -33.74 -18.96 -1.91
C ASN A 57 -32.57 -19.91 -2.14
N ALA A 58 -32.66 -20.79 -3.16
CA ALA A 58 -31.69 -21.84 -3.42
C ALA A 58 -30.23 -21.34 -3.43
N LEU A 59 -29.36 -22.15 -2.83
CA LEU A 59 -27.92 -22.05 -2.94
C LEU A 59 -27.43 -23.31 -3.63
N ASP A 60 -26.85 -23.15 -4.81
CA ASP A 60 -26.36 -24.25 -5.63
C ASP A 60 -24.85 -24.41 -5.48
N TRP A 61 -24.46 -25.34 -4.61
CA TRP A 61 -23.05 -25.66 -4.34
C TRP A 61 -22.38 -26.45 -5.46
N THR A 62 -23.13 -26.86 -6.50
CA THR A 62 -22.50 -27.40 -7.71
C THR A 62 -21.86 -26.31 -8.53
N TYR A 63 -22.28 -25.05 -8.35
CA TYR A 63 -21.92 -23.87 -9.15
C TYR A 63 -22.49 -23.84 -10.57
N ASP A 64 -23.47 -24.68 -10.89
CA ASP A 64 -24.09 -24.70 -12.22
C ASP A 64 -25.08 -23.55 -12.44
N SER A 65 -25.64 -22.97 -11.38
CA SER A 65 -26.55 -21.83 -11.46
C SER A 65 -26.47 -20.94 -10.23
N ASN A 66 -26.56 -19.61 -10.42
CA ASN A 66 -26.66 -18.67 -9.30
C ASN A 66 -28.11 -18.41 -8.85
N ASN A 67 -29.09 -19.12 -9.41
CA ASN A 67 -30.54 -18.96 -9.15
C ASN A 67 -31.20 -17.71 -9.79
N TRP A 68 -30.58 -17.11 -10.82
CA TRP A 68 -31.17 -16.08 -11.67
C TRP A 68 -32.22 -16.66 -12.62
N GLY A 69 -33.22 -15.86 -13.02
CA GLY A 69 -34.20 -16.24 -14.04
C GLY A 69 -35.23 -17.30 -13.61
N LYS A 70 -35.47 -17.50 -12.31
CA LYS A 70 -36.43 -18.48 -11.76
C LYS A 70 -37.89 -17.99 -11.72
N GLY A 71 -38.24 -17.07 -12.62
CA GLY A 71 -39.56 -16.44 -12.69
C GLY A 71 -39.67 -15.17 -11.83
N LEU A 72 -40.81 -14.49 -11.96
CA LEU A 72 -41.11 -13.30 -11.17
C LEU A 72 -41.31 -13.67 -9.69
N PRO A 73 -40.74 -12.90 -8.75
CA PRO A 73 -40.89 -13.16 -7.33
C PRO A 73 -42.29 -12.82 -6.81
N ALA A 74 -42.62 -13.25 -5.59
CA ALA A 74 -43.97 -13.14 -5.02
C ALA A 74 -44.52 -11.70 -5.03
N ALA A 75 -45.80 -11.56 -5.42
CA ALA A 75 -46.43 -10.27 -5.70
C ALA A 75 -46.39 -9.28 -4.52
N VAL A 76 -46.64 -9.79 -3.31
CA VAL A 76 -46.86 -9.00 -2.08
C VAL A 76 -45.84 -7.87 -1.92
N ASP A 77 -44.55 -8.15 -2.18
CA ASP A 77 -43.46 -7.19 -2.01
C ASP A 77 -42.77 -6.79 -3.33
N ASN A 78 -43.21 -7.32 -4.47
CA ASN A 78 -42.46 -7.20 -5.73
C ASN A 78 -43.31 -6.80 -6.95
N GLU A 79 -44.64 -6.84 -6.89
CA GLU A 79 -45.52 -6.68 -8.07
C GLU A 79 -45.32 -5.35 -8.81
N SER A 80 -45.11 -4.25 -8.07
CA SER A 80 -44.86 -2.93 -8.65
C SER A 80 -43.59 -2.87 -9.52
N MET A 81 -42.65 -3.79 -9.30
CA MET A 81 -41.39 -3.87 -10.03
C MET A 81 -41.40 -4.95 -11.12
N TRP A 82 -42.47 -5.76 -11.21
CA TRP A 82 -42.56 -6.84 -12.20
C TRP A 82 -42.35 -6.42 -13.65
N PRO A 83 -42.83 -5.25 -14.14
CA PRO A 83 -42.55 -4.83 -15.51
C PRO A 83 -41.05 -4.75 -15.80
N VAL A 84 -40.28 -4.18 -14.87
CA VAL A 84 -38.81 -4.08 -14.99
C VAL A 84 -38.14 -5.44 -14.78
N MET A 85 -38.61 -6.22 -13.81
CA MET A 85 -38.07 -7.56 -13.54
C MET A 85 -38.26 -8.50 -14.72
N ALA A 86 -39.40 -8.44 -15.41
CA ALA A 86 -39.71 -9.32 -16.53
C ALA A 86 -38.72 -9.09 -17.69
N GLU A 87 -38.40 -7.84 -18.00
CA GLU A 87 -37.40 -7.50 -19.01
C GLU A 87 -36.00 -8.01 -18.64
N LEU A 88 -35.60 -7.83 -17.38
CA LEU A 88 -34.28 -8.28 -16.90
C LEU A 88 -34.17 -9.80 -16.84
N LEU A 89 -35.15 -10.48 -16.26
CA LEU A 89 -35.14 -11.94 -16.08
C LEU A 89 -35.31 -12.68 -17.41
N GLY A 90 -35.95 -12.05 -18.40
CA GLY A 90 -36.09 -12.59 -19.76
C GLY A 90 -34.85 -12.42 -20.63
N ASN A 91 -33.85 -11.64 -20.20
CA ASN A 91 -32.63 -11.40 -20.98
C ASN A 91 -31.59 -12.52 -20.71
N PRO A 92 -31.27 -13.39 -21.70
CA PRO A 92 -30.28 -14.45 -21.53
C PRO A 92 -28.87 -13.94 -21.27
N ASP A 93 -28.52 -12.73 -21.72
CA ASP A 93 -27.19 -12.13 -21.50
C ASP A 93 -26.95 -11.77 -20.02
N LEU A 94 -28.01 -11.77 -19.20
CA LEU A 94 -27.93 -11.51 -17.76
C LEU A 94 -27.86 -12.79 -16.91
N MET A 95 -27.77 -13.98 -17.53
CA MET A 95 -27.62 -15.24 -16.84
C MET A 95 -26.15 -15.62 -16.69
N PRO A 96 -25.58 -15.64 -15.47
CA PRO A 96 -24.18 -16.03 -15.29
C PRO A 96 -23.98 -17.51 -15.61
N THR A 97 -22.84 -17.81 -16.23
CA THR A 97 -22.36 -19.17 -16.47
C THR A 97 -21.67 -19.73 -15.23
N ARG A 98 -21.35 -21.03 -15.26
CA ARG A 98 -20.52 -21.68 -14.24
C ARG A 98 -19.15 -21.00 -14.08
N ASP A 99 -18.54 -20.61 -15.19
CA ASP A 99 -17.21 -19.97 -15.18
C ASP A 99 -17.26 -18.57 -14.56
N ASP A 100 -18.34 -17.82 -14.79
CA ASP A 100 -18.59 -16.52 -14.13
C ASP A 100 -18.69 -16.71 -12.60
N ILE A 101 -19.44 -17.73 -12.16
CA ILE A 101 -19.62 -18.05 -10.73
C ILE A 101 -18.28 -18.44 -10.11
N LEU A 102 -17.51 -19.32 -10.75
CA LEU A 102 -16.20 -19.76 -10.24
C LEU A 102 -15.17 -18.62 -10.25
N THR A 103 -15.27 -17.66 -11.17
CA THR A 103 -14.45 -16.44 -11.16
C THR A 103 -14.74 -15.60 -9.91
N ALA A 104 -16.01 -15.43 -9.53
CA ALA A 104 -16.39 -14.73 -8.30
C ALA A 104 -15.90 -15.46 -7.04
N VAL A 105 -15.99 -16.79 -7.01
CA VAL A 105 -15.52 -17.62 -5.88
C VAL A 105 -14.01 -17.48 -5.70
N SER A 106 -13.24 -17.54 -6.80
CA SER A 106 -11.78 -17.38 -6.77
C SER A 106 -11.39 -16.00 -6.26
N HIS A 107 -12.01 -14.94 -6.80
CA HIS A 107 -11.79 -13.56 -6.33
C HIS A 107 -12.06 -13.42 -4.83
N PHE A 108 -13.21 -13.92 -4.35
CA PHE A 108 -13.56 -13.82 -2.94
C PHE A 108 -12.53 -14.51 -2.03
N ARG A 109 -12.02 -15.68 -2.45
CA ARG A 109 -10.97 -16.42 -1.73
C ARG A 109 -9.64 -15.68 -1.73
N GLU A 110 -9.25 -15.10 -2.85
CA GLU A 110 -8.02 -14.30 -2.97
C GLU A 110 -8.06 -13.10 -2.01
N PHE A 111 -9.16 -12.35 -2.00
CA PHE A 111 -9.29 -11.18 -1.12
C PHE A 111 -9.47 -11.54 0.36
N LEU A 112 -10.03 -12.70 0.68
CA LEU A 112 -9.97 -13.25 2.04
C LEU A 112 -8.53 -13.57 2.44
N GLN A 113 -7.74 -14.21 1.58
CA GLN A 113 -6.33 -14.48 1.87
C GLN A 113 -5.55 -13.18 2.10
N ILE A 114 -5.80 -12.14 1.29
CA ILE A 114 -5.18 -10.81 1.46
C ILE A 114 -5.61 -10.17 2.80
N ARG A 115 -6.89 -10.20 3.17
CA ARG A 115 -7.34 -9.65 4.46
C ARG A 115 -6.62 -10.29 5.64
N TYR A 116 -6.34 -11.58 5.56
CA TYR A 116 -5.72 -12.34 6.64
C TYR A 116 -4.19 -12.45 6.52
N SER A 117 -3.59 -11.97 5.43
CA SER A 117 -2.13 -11.91 5.27
C SER A 117 -1.50 -10.80 6.11
N SER A 118 -2.29 -9.80 6.52
CA SER A 118 -1.83 -8.66 7.31
C SER A 118 -2.80 -8.32 8.46
N PRO A 119 -2.32 -8.11 9.69
CA PRO A 119 -3.14 -7.54 10.77
C PRO A 119 -3.54 -6.07 10.49
N LEU A 120 -2.87 -5.36 9.58
CA LEU A 120 -3.19 -3.97 9.25
C LEU A 120 -4.59 -3.79 8.64
N PHE A 121 -5.18 -4.83 8.03
CA PHE A 121 -6.58 -4.79 7.58
C PHE A 121 -7.61 -4.91 8.72
N ARG A 122 -7.16 -5.21 9.94
CA ARG A 122 -7.99 -5.60 11.09
C ARG A 122 -7.56 -4.91 12.38
N LEU A 123 -7.30 -3.60 12.30
CA LEU A 123 -6.84 -2.80 13.43
C LEU A 123 -7.93 -2.77 14.54
N PRO A 124 -7.57 -3.06 15.80
CA PRO A 124 -8.56 -3.30 16.85
C PRO A 124 -9.13 -2.03 17.49
N THR A 125 -8.46 -0.87 17.31
CA THR A 125 -8.86 0.37 17.98
C THR A 125 -8.93 1.55 17.01
N ALA A 126 -9.73 2.55 17.36
CA ALA A 126 -9.82 3.79 16.60
C ALA A 126 -8.48 4.53 16.53
N ALA A 127 -7.66 4.45 17.59
CA ALA A 127 -6.34 5.09 17.62
C ALA A 127 -5.40 4.49 16.57
N GLU A 128 -5.35 3.15 16.49
CA GLU A 128 -4.56 2.45 15.46
C GLU A 128 -5.04 2.79 14.04
N VAL A 129 -6.36 2.82 13.83
CA VAL A 129 -6.92 3.21 12.51
C VAL A 129 -6.52 4.64 12.17
N GLN A 130 -6.64 5.57 13.11
CA GLN A 130 -6.28 6.98 12.89
C GLN A 130 -4.78 7.19 12.67
N SER A 131 -3.91 6.40 13.31
CA SER A 131 -2.47 6.52 13.11
C SER A 131 -2.01 5.93 11.77
N ARG A 132 -2.60 4.81 11.33
CA ARG A 132 -2.07 3.98 10.23
C ARG A 132 -2.82 4.07 8.90
N LEU A 133 -4.12 4.37 8.91
CA LEU A 133 -4.94 4.39 7.70
C LEU A 133 -4.96 5.79 7.07
N ARG A 134 -4.68 5.91 5.78
CA ARG A 134 -4.83 7.14 5.00
C ARG A 134 -5.59 6.89 3.71
N PHE A 135 -6.23 7.95 3.20
CA PHE A 135 -6.83 7.98 1.86
C PHE A 135 -6.11 9.04 1.03
N HIS A 136 -5.84 8.74 -0.25
CA HIS A 136 -4.99 9.58 -1.11
C HIS A 136 -5.78 10.32 -2.20
N ASN A 137 -6.70 9.63 -2.90
CA ASN A 137 -7.58 10.25 -3.91
C ASN A 137 -8.74 11.02 -3.24
N THR A 138 -8.48 12.23 -2.74
CA THR A 138 -9.43 13.06 -1.99
C THR A 138 -9.50 14.49 -2.50
N GLY A 139 -10.46 15.27 -2.00
CA GLY A 139 -10.63 16.67 -2.38
C GLY A 139 -11.46 16.88 -3.65
N PRO A 140 -11.55 18.14 -4.13
CA PRO A 140 -12.36 18.50 -5.29
C PRO A 140 -11.80 17.95 -6.61
N ASP A 141 -10.49 17.70 -6.68
CA ASP A 141 -9.79 17.21 -7.87
C ASP A 141 -9.64 15.68 -7.90
N GLN A 142 -10.33 14.97 -6.98
CA GLN A 142 -10.29 13.51 -6.93
C GLN A 142 -10.76 12.89 -8.26
N ILE A 143 -10.16 11.76 -8.65
CA ILE A 143 -10.62 10.95 -9.77
C ILE A 143 -11.93 10.26 -9.36
N PRO A 144 -13.06 10.51 -10.05
CA PRO A 144 -14.33 9.87 -9.72
C PRO A 144 -14.27 8.34 -9.82
N GLY A 145 -14.99 7.65 -8.93
CA GLY A 145 -15.07 6.19 -8.95
C GLY A 145 -13.80 5.47 -8.44
N VAL A 146 -12.84 6.20 -7.87
CA VAL A 146 -11.58 5.64 -7.38
C VAL A 146 -11.45 5.87 -5.88
N ILE A 147 -11.08 4.83 -5.14
CA ILE A 147 -10.64 4.94 -3.74
C ILE A 147 -9.20 4.45 -3.68
N VAL A 148 -8.32 5.25 -3.07
CA VAL A 148 -6.93 4.84 -2.79
C VAL A 148 -6.72 4.94 -1.29
N MET A 149 -6.40 3.81 -0.67
CA MET A 149 -6.20 3.64 0.77
C MET A 149 -4.79 3.13 1.03
N SER A 150 -4.10 3.63 2.05
CA SER A 150 -2.90 2.99 2.56
C SER A 150 -3.01 2.62 4.03
N LEU A 151 -2.30 1.57 4.42
CA LEU A 151 -2.15 1.08 5.78
C LEU A 151 -0.67 0.96 6.08
N SER A 152 -0.17 1.76 7.02
CA SER A 152 1.26 1.88 7.29
C SER A 152 1.64 1.27 8.65
N ASP A 153 2.78 0.60 8.67
CA ASP A 153 3.52 0.17 9.85
C ASP A 153 4.95 0.75 9.89
N LEU A 154 5.17 1.85 9.17
CA LEU A 154 6.45 2.53 9.13
C LEU A 154 6.68 3.43 10.36
N ASP A 155 5.90 3.30 11.43
CA ASP A 155 6.05 4.12 12.64
C ASP A 155 7.06 3.55 13.66
N GLY A 156 7.75 2.47 13.29
CA GLY A 156 8.76 1.80 14.11
C GLY A 156 8.17 0.89 15.20
N SER A 157 6.85 0.72 15.25
CA SER A 157 6.21 -0.19 16.20
C SER A 157 6.30 -1.67 15.80
N ASN A 158 6.52 -1.96 14.51
CA ASN A 158 6.51 -3.30 13.92
C ASN A 158 5.25 -4.09 14.33
N TYR A 159 4.09 -3.49 14.05
CA TYR A 159 2.77 -4.08 14.26
C TYR A 159 2.50 -5.27 13.33
N ASP A 160 2.97 -5.21 12.08
CA ASP A 160 2.89 -6.26 11.09
C ASP A 160 4.30 -6.75 10.72
N PRO A 161 4.69 -7.97 11.15
CA PRO A 161 6.03 -8.49 10.91
C PRO A 161 6.32 -8.85 9.46
N THR A 162 5.33 -8.74 8.55
CA THR A 162 5.47 -9.08 7.14
C THR A 162 5.48 -7.85 6.25
N TYR A 163 4.54 -6.93 6.48
CA TYR A 163 4.33 -5.78 5.60
C TYR A 163 4.43 -4.45 6.34
N ALA A 164 5.39 -3.63 5.92
CA ALA A 164 5.58 -2.29 6.45
C ALA A 164 4.59 -1.27 5.86
N LEU A 165 4.07 -1.51 4.65
CA LEU A 165 3.07 -0.66 4.00
C LEU A 165 2.21 -1.48 3.06
N LEU A 166 0.90 -1.24 3.08
CA LEU A 166 -0.02 -1.70 2.04
C LEU A 166 -0.70 -0.50 1.39
N VAL A 167 -0.86 -0.54 0.08
CA VAL A 167 -1.60 0.44 -0.72
C VAL A 167 -2.67 -0.30 -1.52
N VAL A 168 -3.93 0.09 -1.34
CA VAL A 168 -5.10 -0.53 -1.97
C VAL A 168 -5.77 0.48 -2.88
N LEU A 169 -5.94 0.10 -4.14
CA LEU A 169 -6.65 0.88 -5.15
C LEU A 169 -7.93 0.16 -5.53
N PHE A 170 -9.07 0.82 -5.38
CA PHE A 170 -10.37 0.35 -5.86
C PHE A 170 -10.75 1.20 -7.07
N ASN A 171 -10.67 0.64 -8.28
CA ASN A 171 -11.08 1.31 -9.51
C ASN A 171 -12.47 0.83 -9.92
N ALA A 172 -13.51 1.67 -9.73
CA ALA A 172 -14.89 1.36 -10.15
C ALA A 172 -15.20 1.74 -11.60
N ASN A 173 -14.30 2.47 -12.27
CA ASN A 173 -14.44 2.85 -13.66
C ASN A 173 -14.28 1.62 -14.57
N ASP A 174 -14.89 1.65 -15.75
CA ASP A 174 -14.66 0.65 -16.81
C ASP A 174 -13.30 0.80 -17.49
N GLU A 175 -12.70 1.98 -17.41
CA GLU A 175 -11.39 2.27 -17.98
C GLU A 175 -10.24 1.98 -17.00
N PRO A 176 -9.03 1.65 -17.52
CA PRO A 176 -7.82 1.60 -16.70
C PRO A 176 -7.56 2.91 -15.96
N LEU A 177 -7.11 2.79 -14.72
CA LEU A 177 -6.70 3.88 -13.86
C LEU A 177 -5.18 4.06 -13.92
N THR A 178 -4.75 5.30 -14.15
CA THR A 178 -3.40 5.77 -13.81
C THR A 178 -3.53 6.74 -12.64
N PHE A 179 -2.85 6.46 -11.53
CA PHE A 179 -2.89 7.28 -10.33
C PHE A 179 -1.48 7.50 -9.81
N THR A 180 -1.10 8.75 -9.52
CA THR A 180 0.24 9.09 -9.03
C THR A 180 0.14 9.63 -7.60
N GLU A 181 1.03 9.16 -6.74
CA GLU A 181 1.20 9.66 -5.37
C GLU A 181 2.67 10.03 -5.14
N GLU A 182 2.96 11.32 -5.08
CA GLU A 182 4.33 11.84 -4.91
C GLU A 182 4.95 11.34 -3.59
N ALA A 183 4.16 11.17 -2.54
CA ALA A 183 4.65 10.67 -1.25
C ALA A 183 5.13 9.21 -1.30
N LEU A 184 4.86 8.49 -2.39
CA LEU A 184 5.28 7.13 -2.60
C LEU A 184 6.45 7.00 -3.58
N VAL A 185 6.99 8.07 -4.16
CA VAL A 185 8.20 8.00 -5.01
C VAL A 185 9.37 7.35 -4.24
N ASP A 186 10.18 6.56 -4.95
CA ASP A 186 11.32 5.79 -4.44
C ASP A 186 10.98 4.72 -3.38
N ILE A 187 9.69 4.43 -3.15
CA ILE A 187 9.26 3.32 -2.30
C ILE A 187 9.08 2.08 -3.17
N PRO A 188 9.83 0.99 -2.97
CA PRO A 188 9.75 -0.20 -3.82
C PRO A 188 8.53 -1.07 -3.48
N LEU A 189 7.35 -0.59 -3.87
CA LEU A 189 6.10 -1.34 -3.73
C LEU A 189 6.00 -2.42 -4.81
N GLU A 190 5.51 -3.60 -4.42
CA GLU A 190 5.24 -4.72 -5.32
C GLU A 190 3.75 -5.09 -5.27
N LEU A 191 3.24 -5.69 -6.34
CA LEU A 191 1.87 -6.23 -6.33
C LEU A 191 1.79 -7.39 -5.32
N HIS A 192 0.75 -7.43 -4.50
CA HIS A 192 0.58 -8.44 -3.46
C HIS A 192 0.69 -9.87 -4.06
N PRO A 193 1.44 -10.81 -3.45
CA PRO A 193 1.74 -12.11 -4.05
C PRO A 193 0.51 -12.94 -4.47
N VAL A 194 -0.59 -12.83 -3.73
CA VAL A 194 -1.88 -13.46 -4.12
C VAL A 194 -2.39 -12.95 -5.47
N LEU A 195 -2.27 -11.65 -5.75
CA LEU A 195 -2.74 -11.03 -6.99
C LEU A 195 -1.81 -11.31 -8.17
N VAL A 196 -0.49 -11.40 -7.93
CA VAL A 196 0.50 -11.83 -8.94
C VAL A 196 0.15 -13.22 -9.50
N ASN A 197 -0.35 -14.10 -8.64
CA ASN A 197 -0.74 -15.47 -9.00
C ASN A 197 -2.23 -15.61 -9.38
N SER A 198 -2.98 -14.49 -9.45
CA SER A 198 -4.39 -14.53 -9.81
C SER A 198 -4.58 -14.93 -11.27
N ALA A 199 -5.68 -15.62 -11.56
CA ALA A 199 -6.10 -15.85 -12.94
C ALA A 199 -6.71 -14.58 -13.58
N ASP A 200 -7.10 -13.60 -12.75
CA ASP A 200 -7.72 -12.35 -13.15
C ASP A 200 -6.72 -11.36 -13.79
N ILE A 201 -7.22 -10.37 -14.52
CA ILE A 201 -6.41 -9.30 -15.13
C ILE A 201 -5.70 -8.43 -14.09
N VAL A 202 -6.10 -8.47 -12.81
CA VAL A 202 -5.45 -7.74 -11.71
C VAL A 202 -3.93 -7.95 -11.65
N LYS A 203 -3.43 -9.10 -12.11
CA LYS A 203 -1.98 -9.40 -12.22
C LYS A 203 -1.21 -8.47 -13.16
N GLU A 204 -1.91 -7.76 -14.04
CA GLU A 204 -1.35 -6.76 -14.96
C GLU A 204 -1.21 -5.38 -14.28
N SER A 205 -1.64 -5.24 -13.02
CA SER A 205 -1.47 -3.98 -12.28
C SER A 205 0.01 -3.74 -11.98
N THR A 206 0.48 -2.53 -12.24
CA THR A 206 1.89 -2.15 -12.08
C THR A 206 2.05 -0.95 -11.17
N TYR A 207 3.25 -0.79 -10.64
CA TYR A 207 3.67 0.40 -9.94
C TYR A 207 5.06 0.82 -10.42
N ASP A 208 5.21 2.10 -10.77
CA ASP A 208 6.49 2.72 -11.16
C ASP A 208 7.02 3.55 -9.99
N MET A 209 8.06 3.05 -9.34
CA MET A 209 8.66 3.71 -8.17
C MET A 209 9.34 5.04 -8.49
N ALA A 210 9.83 5.23 -9.72
CA ALA A 210 10.51 6.48 -10.09
C ALA A 210 9.54 7.67 -10.16
N THR A 211 8.26 7.38 -10.41
CA THR A 211 7.23 8.40 -10.54
C THR A 211 6.14 8.30 -9.48
N GLY A 212 6.10 7.23 -8.68
CA GLY A 212 5.03 6.97 -7.72
C GLY A 212 3.69 6.62 -8.41
N THR A 213 3.74 6.05 -9.61
CA THR A 213 2.56 5.87 -10.47
C THR A 213 2.03 4.43 -10.47
N PHE A 214 0.77 4.27 -10.11
CA PHE A 214 0.02 3.02 -10.19
C PHE A 214 -0.76 2.94 -11.50
N ASN A 215 -0.74 1.77 -12.14
CA ASN A 215 -1.65 1.44 -13.23
C ASN A 215 -2.51 0.24 -12.80
N VAL A 216 -3.84 0.40 -12.85
CA VAL A 216 -4.80 -0.61 -12.40
C VAL A 216 -5.88 -0.78 -13.46
N PRO A 217 -6.19 -1.99 -13.94
CA PRO A 217 -7.25 -2.21 -14.93
C PRO A 217 -8.62 -1.69 -14.50
N GLY A 218 -9.55 -1.57 -15.47
CA GLY A 218 -10.94 -1.22 -15.19
C GLY A 218 -11.62 -2.23 -14.25
N ARG A 219 -12.52 -1.75 -13.39
CA ARG A 219 -13.34 -2.56 -12.46
C ARG A 219 -12.50 -3.54 -11.64
N THR A 220 -11.41 -3.05 -11.07
CA THR A 220 -10.39 -3.88 -10.42
C THR A 220 -10.02 -3.29 -9.05
N THR A 221 -9.82 -4.19 -8.08
CA THR A 221 -9.15 -3.84 -6.83
C THR A 221 -7.73 -4.37 -6.90
N ALA A 222 -6.72 -3.52 -6.68
CA ALA A 222 -5.32 -3.92 -6.60
C ALA A 222 -4.76 -3.62 -5.22
N VAL A 223 -3.86 -4.48 -4.74
CA VAL A 223 -3.16 -4.32 -3.45
C VAL A 223 -1.67 -4.40 -3.70
N PHE A 224 -0.96 -3.35 -3.36
CA PHE A 224 0.49 -3.26 -3.41
C PHE A 224 1.06 -3.28 -1.99
N VAL A 225 2.26 -3.84 -1.83
CA VAL A 225 2.90 -4.07 -0.53
C VAL A 225 4.36 -3.67 -0.54
N LEU A 226 4.82 -3.18 0.60
CA LEU A 226 6.23 -3.08 0.97
C LEU A 226 6.46 -4.07 2.10
N THR A 227 7.42 -4.97 1.95
CA THR A 227 7.73 -5.94 3.02
C THR A 227 8.64 -5.32 4.07
N ASP A 228 8.51 -5.77 5.31
CA ASP A 228 9.41 -5.34 6.40
C ASP A 228 10.87 -5.70 6.08
N ALA A 229 11.11 -6.89 5.52
CA ALA A 229 12.43 -7.32 5.05
C ALA A 229 13.03 -6.39 3.98
N THR A 230 12.21 -5.85 3.07
CA THR A 230 12.66 -4.86 2.09
C THR A 230 13.08 -3.57 2.79
N VAL A 231 12.31 -3.11 3.77
CA VAL A 231 12.67 -1.92 4.57
C VAL A 231 13.98 -2.13 5.32
N GLU A 232 14.17 -3.27 5.97
CA GLU A 232 15.41 -3.62 6.66
C GLU A 232 16.61 -3.62 5.71
N SER A 233 16.45 -4.15 4.49
CA SER A 233 17.52 -4.16 3.48
C SER A 233 17.93 -2.76 3.04
N ILE A 234 16.95 -1.86 2.83
CA ILE A 234 17.19 -0.46 2.44
C ILE A 234 17.91 0.27 3.58
N ILE A 235 17.48 0.07 4.82
CA ILE A 235 18.12 0.67 5.99
C ILE A 235 19.57 0.20 6.10
N ALA A 236 19.84 -1.09 5.93
CA ALA A 236 21.18 -1.64 5.99
C ALA A 236 22.09 -1.08 4.89
N GLU A 237 21.61 -1.00 3.64
CA GLU A 237 22.35 -0.43 2.51
C GLU A 237 22.70 1.05 2.75
N ARG A 238 21.70 1.86 3.11
CA ARG A 238 21.92 3.29 3.41
C ARG A 238 22.82 3.52 4.61
N THR A 239 22.77 2.65 5.62
CA THR A 239 23.67 2.74 6.77
C THR A 239 25.12 2.49 6.35
N ALA A 240 25.36 1.44 5.55
CA ALA A 240 26.70 1.13 5.04
C ALA A 240 27.25 2.24 4.13
N GLU A 241 26.41 2.84 3.27
CA GLU A 241 26.81 3.97 2.43
C GLU A 241 27.21 5.19 3.27
N LEU A 242 26.42 5.53 4.29
CA LEU A 242 26.71 6.66 5.18
C LEU A 242 27.97 6.42 6.03
N GLU A 243 28.19 5.18 6.49
CA GLU A 243 29.42 4.80 7.19
C GLU A 243 30.65 4.95 6.28
N ALA A 244 30.56 4.50 5.02
CA ALA A 244 31.63 4.66 4.04
C ALA A 244 31.89 6.14 3.68
N GLU A 245 30.85 6.96 3.53
CA GLU A 245 30.98 8.40 3.31
C GLU A 245 31.65 9.09 4.51
N ALA A 246 31.30 8.69 5.74
CA ALA A 246 31.90 9.22 6.95
C ALA A 246 33.38 8.82 7.07
N GLU A 247 33.73 7.55 6.80
CA GLU A 247 35.12 7.09 6.77
C GLU A 247 35.95 7.83 5.71
N ALA A 248 35.39 8.03 4.52
CA ALA A 248 36.04 8.79 3.45
C ALA A 248 36.24 10.27 3.82
N ALA A 249 35.27 10.88 4.51
CA ALA A 249 35.38 12.26 4.99
C ALA A 249 36.50 12.40 6.04
N VAL A 250 36.59 11.47 6.99
CA VAL A 250 37.68 11.44 7.99
C VAL A 250 39.02 11.27 7.31
N ALA A 251 39.15 10.32 6.38
CA ALA A 251 40.39 10.10 5.65
C ALA A 251 40.82 11.33 4.84
N ALA A 252 39.88 12.06 4.23
CA ALA A 252 40.16 13.31 3.53
C ALA A 252 40.65 14.42 4.48
N GLU A 253 40.04 14.55 5.66
CA GLU A 253 40.44 15.53 6.67
C GLU A 253 41.85 15.23 7.22
N THR A 254 42.16 13.95 7.47
CA THR A 254 43.48 13.51 7.94
C THR A 254 44.56 13.79 6.89
N ALA A 255 44.26 13.55 5.59
CA ALA A 255 45.18 13.83 4.50
C ALA A 255 45.46 15.34 4.34
N THR A 256 44.46 16.20 4.57
CA THR A 256 44.65 17.66 4.56
C THR A 256 45.52 18.14 5.73
N GLU A 257 45.35 17.59 6.93
CA GLU A 257 46.21 17.91 8.08
C GLU A 257 47.67 17.48 7.85
N GLU A 258 47.89 16.28 7.30
CA GLU A 258 49.25 15.82 6.95
C GLU A 258 49.92 16.75 5.93
N THR A 259 49.21 17.17 4.87
CA THR A 259 49.76 18.14 3.89
C THR A 259 50.04 19.52 4.47
N MET A 260 49.22 20.02 5.40
CA MET A 260 49.48 21.29 6.09
C MET A 260 50.67 21.20 7.07
N SER A 261 50.86 20.03 7.70
CA SER A 261 52.01 19.78 8.58
C SER A 261 53.33 19.66 7.82
N GLU A 262 53.32 19.08 6.61
CA GLU A 262 54.50 19.03 5.74
C GLU A 262 54.84 20.41 5.18
N GLU A 263 53.86 21.22 4.81
CA GLU A 263 54.09 22.59 4.30
C GLU A 263 54.64 23.52 5.40
N THR A 264 54.18 23.37 6.65
CA THR A 264 54.73 24.12 7.80
C THR A 264 56.14 23.66 8.18
N ALA A 265 56.43 22.35 8.13
CA ALA A 265 57.78 21.83 8.35
C ALA A 265 58.79 22.32 7.29
N VAL A 266 58.36 22.47 6.03
CA VAL A 266 59.22 23.05 4.98
C VAL A 266 59.49 24.54 5.22
N THR A 267 58.51 25.30 5.74
CA THR A 267 58.73 26.72 6.10
C THR A 267 59.58 26.94 7.35
N GLU A 268 59.54 26.04 8.35
CA GLU A 268 60.46 26.12 9.50
C GLU A 268 61.91 25.75 9.13
N THR A 269 62.10 24.92 8.11
CA THR A 269 63.44 24.56 7.63
C THR A 269 64.12 25.71 6.86
N GLU A 270 63.36 26.71 6.36
CA GLU A 270 63.91 27.92 5.74
C GLU A 270 64.10 29.11 6.71
N HIS A 271 63.67 29.01 7.97
CA HIS A 271 63.90 30.06 8.99
C HIS A 271 64.78 29.66 10.18
N SER A 272 65.26 28.41 10.22
CA SER A 272 66.27 27.94 11.18
C SER A 272 67.70 28.27 10.72
N ALA A 273 68.00 29.56 10.56
CA ALA A 273 69.37 30.04 10.45
C ALA A 273 69.54 31.44 11.04
N GLU A 274 69.00 31.71 12.24
CA GLU A 274 69.55 32.71 13.16
C GLU A 274 68.89 32.64 14.54
N ALA A 275 69.72 32.84 15.58
CA ALA A 275 69.42 33.13 16.99
C ALA A 275 69.48 31.96 18.01
N GLU A 276 70.65 31.85 18.65
CA GLU A 276 70.82 31.37 20.02
C GLU A 276 70.14 32.33 21.03
N THR A 277 69.50 31.80 22.09
CA THR A 277 69.81 32.02 23.53
C THR A 277 68.61 31.75 24.47
N MET A 278 68.90 31.01 25.55
CA MET A 278 68.27 30.86 26.88
C MET A 278 66.80 31.30 27.13
N ALA A 279 66.00 30.42 27.75
CA ALA A 279 65.58 30.49 29.17
C ALA A 279 64.46 29.46 29.51
N GLU A 280 64.14 29.40 30.79
CA GLU A 280 63.57 28.35 31.63
C GLU A 280 62.02 28.33 31.72
N GLU A 281 61.51 27.27 32.35
CA GLU A 281 60.17 27.06 32.98
C GLU A 281 58.94 26.64 32.15
N GLY A 282 58.38 25.47 32.53
CA GLY A 282 56.96 25.39 32.94
C GLY A 282 55.98 24.61 32.06
N HIS A 283 55.36 23.60 32.69
CA HIS A 283 53.97 23.11 32.52
C HIS A 283 53.64 21.94 31.57
N GLU A 284 53.14 20.89 32.25
CA GLU A 284 51.87 20.18 32.03
C GLU A 284 51.80 19.12 30.92
N GLU A 285 51.86 17.87 31.38
CA GLU A 285 51.77 16.62 30.63
C GLU A 285 50.29 16.34 30.31
N ALA A 286 49.90 16.44 29.03
CA ALA A 286 48.59 16.06 28.53
C ALA A 286 48.66 14.71 27.80
N ASP A 287 47.85 13.78 28.26
CA ASP A 287 47.66 12.40 27.81
C ASP A 287 46.90 12.34 26.45
N PRO A 288 47.42 11.68 25.38
CA PRO A 288 46.73 11.57 24.11
C PRO A 288 45.87 10.30 24.09
N GLY A 289 44.62 10.39 24.56
CA GLY A 289 43.76 9.23 24.66
C GLY A 289 42.27 9.51 24.62
N SER A 290 41.74 10.19 23.59
CA SER A 290 40.28 10.27 23.37
C SER A 290 39.86 10.90 22.02
N SER A 291 40.26 10.35 20.87
CA SER A 291 39.67 10.77 19.57
C SER A 291 38.85 9.67 18.89
N GLY A 292 39.03 8.39 19.26
CA GLY A 292 38.36 7.26 18.60
C GLY A 292 36.91 6.99 19.05
N THR A 293 36.45 7.54 20.18
CA THR A 293 35.13 7.22 20.76
C THR A 293 34.03 8.22 20.42
N ALA A 294 34.36 9.43 19.96
CA ALA A 294 33.38 10.44 19.59
C ALA A 294 32.76 10.19 18.19
N LEU A 295 33.47 9.52 17.30
CA LEU A 295 33.04 9.27 15.93
C LEU A 295 31.98 8.15 15.80
N ALA A 296 32.07 7.12 16.64
CA ALA A 296 31.07 6.04 16.69
C ALA A 296 29.68 6.52 17.15
N ILE A 297 29.62 7.64 17.88
CA ILE A 297 28.36 8.24 18.38
C ILE A 297 27.68 9.07 17.28
N TRP A 298 28.45 9.60 16.31
CA TRP A 298 27.92 10.37 15.18
C TRP A 298 27.40 9.50 14.03
N GLY A 299 28.02 8.35 13.75
CA GLY A 299 27.54 7.40 12.74
C GLY A 299 26.11 6.87 13.05
N GLY A 300 25.81 6.62 14.34
CA GLY A 300 24.46 6.25 14.78
C GLY A 300 23.42 7.36 14.63
N ALA A 301 23.83 8.64 14.65
CA ALA A 301 22.93 9.78 14.45
C ALA A 301 22.58 10.01 12.96
N LEU A 302 23.44 9.58 12.03
CA LEU A 302 23.21 9.64 10.57
C LEU A 302 22.23 8.57 10.08
N ALA A 303 22.26 7.36 10.66
CA ALA A 303 21.24 6.32 10.40
C ALA A 303 19.85 6.74 10.92
N ILE A 304 19.80 7.43 12.07
CA ILE A 304 18.59 8.13 12.54
C ILE A 304 18.17 9.22 11.55
N GLY A 305 19.12 9.91 10.91
CA GLY A 305 18.86 10.90 9.85
C GLY A 305 18.19 10.33 8.60
N ALA A 306 18.55 9.12 8.16
CA ALA A 306 17.90 8.42 7.04
C ALA A 306 16.49 7.92 7.42
N LEU A 307 16.32 7.43 8.65
CA LEU A 307 15.00 7.14 9.23
C LEU A 307 14.16 8.42 9.29
N ILE A 308 14.73 9.54 9.75
CA ILE A 308 14.09 10.85 9.77
C ILE A 308 13.80 11.34 8.35
N ALA A 309 14.61 11.06 7.33
CA ALA A 309 14.33 11.47 5.95
C ALA A 309 13.15 10.68 5.35
N LEU A 310 13.06 9.36 5.60
CA LEU A 310 11.90 8.54 5.21
C LEU A 310 10.65 8.96 6.02
N PHE A 311 10.79 9.16 7.34
CA PHE A 311 9.72 9.65 8.21
C PHE A 311 9.31 11.10 7.94
N ALA A 312 10.24 11.97 7.49
CA ALA A 312 10.02 13.37 7.16
C ALA A 312 9.50 13.53 5.75
N ALA A 313 9.82 12.64 4.79
CA ALA A 313 9.11 12.56 3.52
C ALA A 313 7.64 12.17 3.77
N LEU A 314 7.42 11.13 4.60
CA LEU A 314 6.09 10.68 5.00
C LEU A 314 5.36 11.69 5.91
N SER A 315 6.08 12.51 6.70
CA SER A 315 5.48 13.54 7.57
C SER A 315 5.40 14.94 6.93
N ALA A 316 6.20 15.26 5.91
CA ALA A 316 6.04 16.48 5.12
C ALA A 316 4.84 16.36 4.16
N ALA A 317 4.56 15.15 3.67
CA ALA A 317 3.28 14.82 3.03
C ALA A 317 2.08 15.01 4.00
N ARG A 318 2.26 14.78 5.31
CA ARG A 318 1.23 15.07 6.35
C ARG A 318 0.95 16.57 6.57
N GLY A 319 1.86 17.48 6.19
CA GLY A 319 1.74 18.91 6.49
C GLY A 319 1.03 19.76 5.43
N LYS A 320 1.08 19.37 4.15
CA LYS A 320 0.57 20.21 3.05
C LYS A 320 -0.94 20.09 2.78
N GLN A 321 -1.61 19.01 3.21
CA GLN A 321 -3.06 18.85 3.00
C GLN A 321 -3.96 19.45 4.11
N GLN A 322 -3.40 19.91 5.23
CA GLN A 322 -4.18 20.63 6.26
C GLN A 322 -4.01 22.15 6.21
N GLY A 323 -3.38 22.66 5.15
CA GLY A 323 -2.92 24.04 5.06
C GLY A 323 -3.44 24.83 3.85
N HIS A 324 -4.58 24.49 3.25
CA HIS A 324 -5.32 25.43 2.39
C HIS A 324 -6.81 25.09 2.32
N HIS A 325 -7.55 25.85 3.15
CA HIS A 325 -8.99 26.21 3.08
C HIS A 325 -10.07 25.13 3.20
#